data_AF-A0A9J6APY8-F1
#
_entry.id   AF-A0A9J6APY8-F1
#
_cell.length_a   1.000
_cell.length_b   1.000
_cell.length_c   1.000
_cell.angle_alpha   90.00
_cell.angle_beta   90.00
_cell.angle_gamma   90.00
#
_symmetry.space_group_name_H-M   'P 1'
#
loop_
_entity.id
_entity.type
_entity.pdbx_description
1 polymer ?
#
loop_
_entity_poly.entity_id
_entity_poly.type
_entity_poly.pdbx_seq_one_letter_code
_entity_poly.pdbx_strand_id
1 'polypeptide(L)'
;MCNPPFFETIEEAGLNPKTSCGGTVQMVCPGGESAFITRIIEDSVQLRQSFWWYTSMVGRKTNLKVLISKLWEVGATIGLQRHQSAFDVLQSVESYFCNIGASSKLDSASFKVDVSLSAEQCKSILKTQTQNGTNQDILISANCPSDQLNGMRLCVSVFQQIPGTLLV
;
A
#
# COMPACT_ATOMS: atom_id res chain seq x y z
N MET A 1 -1.60 10.87 5.84
CA MET A 1 -0.29 10.79 6.52
C MET A 1 -0.40 11.42 7.89
N CYS A 2 0.17 10.79 8.91
CA CYS A 2 0.22 11.30 10.29
C CYS A 2 1.61 11.06 10.91
N ASN A 3 2.04 11.96 11.78
CA ASN A 3 3.14 11.73 12.72
C ASN A 3 2.51 11.67 14.12
N PRO A 4 2.32 10.48 14.69
CA PRO A 4 1.50 10.29 15.89
C PRO A 4 2.22 10.78 17.15
N PRO A 5 1.47 11.12 18.22
CA PRO A 5 2.05 11.36 19.54
C PRO A 5 2.82 10.12 20.03
N PHE A 6 4.08 10.28 20.40
CA PHE A 6 4.96 9.14 20.71
C PHE A 6 4.82 8.58 22.14
N PHE A 7 4.32 9.38 23.07
CA PHE A 7 4.39 9.12 24.50
C PHE A 7 3.00 8.95 25.10
N GLU A 8 2.92 8.16 26.18
CA GLU A 8 1.66 8.02 26.93
C GLU A 8 1.47 9.13 27.96
N THR A 9 2.57 9.65 28.48
CA THR A 9 2.58 10.67 29.53
C THR A 9 3.54 11.81 29.19
N ILE A 10 3.31 12.98 29.79
CA ILE A 10 4.17 14.15 29.56
C ILE A 10 5.52 13.99 30.27
N GLU A 11 5.52 13.26 31.38
CA GLU A 11 6.71 12.90 32.14
C GLU A 11 7.65 12.06 31.26
N GLU A 12 7.12 11.03 30.59
CA GLU A 12 7.89 10.20 29.65
C GLU A 12 8.47 11.04 28.51
N ALA A 13 7.69 11.99 27.97
CA ALA A 13 8.14 12.90 26.92
C ALA A 13 9.26 13.86 27.38
N GLY A 14 9.33 14.17 28.66
CA GLY A 14 10.33 15.06 29.26
C GLY A 14 11.67 14.41 29.60
N LEU A 15 11.78 13.08 29.54
CA LEU A 15 13.00 12.35 29.94
C LEU A 15 14.16 12.49 28.96
N ASN A 16 13.93 12.94 27.73
CA ASN A 16 14.98 13.05 26.73
C ASN A 16 15.52 14.50 26.64
N PRO A 17 16.70 14.80 27.22
CA PRO A 17 17.24 16.16 27.23
C PRO A 17 17.65 16.68 25.85
N LYS A 18 17.61 15.84 24.80
CA LYS A 18 17.93 16.21 23.41
C LYS A 18 16.71 16.61 22.58
N THR A 19 15.49 16.60 23.12
CA THR A 19 14.29 16.98 22.36
C THR A 19 14.12 18.49 22.33
N SER A 20 14.19 19.11 21.15
CA SER A 20 14.01 20.56 20.98
C SER A 20 12.61 21.08 21.32
N CYS A 21 11.60 20.19 21.35
CA CYS A 21 10.19 20.52 21.62
C CYS A 21 9.56 19.57 22.67
N GLY A 22 10.35 19.07 23.62
CA GLY A 22 9.85 18.18 24.68
C GLY A 22 8.75 18.82 25.52
N GLY A 23 7.78 18.03 25.97
CA GLY A 23 6.78 18.47 26.96
C GLY A 23 5.59 19.28 26.43
N THR A 24 5.25 19.21 25.14
CA THR A 24 3.98 19.76 24.63
C THR A 24 2.89 18.69 24.60
N VAL A 25 1.63 19.10 24.77
CA VAL A 25 0.46 18.20 24.74
C VAL A 25 0.32 17.40 23.43
N GLN A 26 0.90 17.88 22.33
CA GLN A 26 0.90 17.20 21.02
C GLN A 26 1.73 15.91 21.04
N MET A 27 2.67 15.77 21.98
CA MET A 27 3.57 14.62 22.07
C MET A 27 2.96 13.44 22.82
N VAL A 28 1.79 13.63 23.43
CA VAL A 28 1.19 12.68 24.37
C VAL A 28 -0.20 12.23 23.90
N CYS A 29 -0.49 10.93 24.01
CA CYS A 29 -1.81 10.36 23.81
C CYS A 29 -2.01 9.20 24.80
N PRO A 30 -3.19 9.00 25.41
CA PRO A 30 -3.44 7.81 26.23
C PRO A 30 -3.12 6.51 25.46
N GLY A 31 -2.28 5.63 26.02
CA GLY A 31 -1.75 4.44 25.33
C GLY A 31 -0.67 4.72 24.25
N GLY A 32 -0.23 5.98 24.13
CA GLY A 32 0.85 6.45 23.28
C GLY A 32 0.65 6.19 21.78
N GLU A 33 1.76 6.10 21.07
CA GLU A 33 1.80 5.87 19.62
C GLU A 33 0.99 4.63 19.19
N SER A 34 1.11 3.54 19.95
CA SER A 34 0.47 2.27 19.61
C SER A 34 -1.06 2.39 19.61
N ALA A 35 -1.64 2.98 20.65
CA ALA A 35 -3.08 3.19 20.74
C ALA A 35 -3.59 4.18 19.69
N PHE A 36 -2.83 5.25 19.44
CA PHE A 36 -3.19 6.24 18.43
C PHE A 36 -3.26 5.64 17.03
N ILE A 37 -2.24 4.89 16.61
CA ILE A 37 -2.22 4.24 15.29
C ILE A 37 -3.27 3.13 15.22
N THR A 38 -3.49 2.38 16.31
CA THR A 38 -4.56 1.37 16.36
C THR A 38 -5.92 1.98 16.07
N ARG A 39 -6.22 3.17 16.62
CA ARG A 39 -7.45 3.91 16.29
C ARG A 39 -7.53 4.27 14.81
N ILE A 40 -6.43 4.72 14.20
CA ILE A 40 -6.40 4.99 12.75
C ILE A 40 -6.72 3.74 11.94
N ILE A 41 -6.19 2.58 12.34
CA ILE A 41 -6.50 1.28 11.69
C ILE A 41 -8.00 0.96 11.84
N GLU A 42 -8.59 1.20 12.99
CA GLU A 42 -10.02 0.94 13.22
C GLU A 42 -10.92 1.91 12.44
N ASP A 43 -10.52 3.18 12.35
CA ASP A 43 -11.24 4.20 11.58
C ASP A 43 -11.13 3.93 10.07
N SER A 44 -10.00 3.40 9.58
CA SER A 44 -9.83 3.08 8.15
C SER A 44 -10.80 2.00 7.68
N VAL A 45 -11.17 1.06 8.55
CA VAL A 45 -12.18 0.02 8.26
C VAL A 45 -13.58 0.64 8.08
N GLN A 46 -13.89 1.71 8.82
CA GLN A 46 -15.16 2.41 8.73
C GLN A 46 -15.21 3.34 7.51
N LEU A 47 -14.13 4.09 7.27
CA LEU A 47 -14.02 5.07 6.20
C LEU A 47 -13.78 4.42 4.82
N ARG A 48 -13.25 3.19 4.80
CA ARG A 48 -12.99 2.37 3.62
C ARG A 48 -12.31 3.17 2.51
N GLN A 49 -12.95 3.23 1.35
CA GLN A 49 -12.46 3.82 0.10
C GLN A 49 -12.62 5.35 0.05
N SER A 50 -13.04 6.00 1.15
CA SER A 50 -13.03 7.47 1.23
C SER A 50 -11.61 8.04 1.07
N PHE A 51 -10.61 7.24 1.46
CA PHE A 51 -9.20 7.54 1.25
C PHE A 51 -8.52 6.34 0.61
N TRP A 52 -7.59 6.60 -0.30
CA TRP A 52 -6.87 5.55 -1.01
C TRP A 52 -5.78 4.92 -0.15
N TRP A 53 -5.20 5.70 0.76
CA TRP A 53 -4.07 5.29 1.59
C TRP A 53 -4.14 5.95 2.96
N TYR A 54 -3.94 5.16 4.01
CA TYR A 54 -3.68 5.68 5.34
C TYR A 54 -2.20 5.44 5.64
N THR A 55 -1.52 6.42 6.22
CA THR A 55 -0.09 6.31 6.54
C THR A 55 0.21 6.97 7.87
N SER A 56 1.07 6.34 8.67
CA SER A 56 1.56 6.90 9.93
C SER A 56 3.05 6.64 10.10
N MET A 57 3.80 7.60 10.65
CA MET A 57 5.15 7.34 11.14
C MET A 57 5.11 6.45 12.39
N VAL A 58 6.13 5.59 12.56
CA VAL A 58 6.31 4.73 13.74
C VAL A 58 7.71 4.96 14.31
N GLY A 59 7.77 5.65 15.45
CA GLY A 59 8.99 5.99 16.17
C GLY A 59 9.53 4.85 17.04
N ARG A 60 8.66 3.95 17.55
CA ARG A 60 9.10 2.82 18.38
C ARG A 60 9.04 1.50 17.62
N LYS A 61 10.20 0.87 17.42
CA LYS A 61 10.31 -0.45 16.75
C LYS A 61 9.47 -1.54 17.43
N THR A 62 9.28 -1.47 18.75
CA THR A 62 8.44 -2.41 19.51
C THR A 62 6.96 -2.35 19.09
N ASN A 63 6.47 -1.18 18.69
CA ASN A 63 5.08 -1.00 18.25
C ASN A 63 4.84 -1.65 16.89
N LEU A 64 5.86 -1.75 16.03
CA LEU A 64 5.72 -2.29 14.67
C LEU A 64 5.12 -3.70 14.65
N LYS A 65 5.55 -4.59 15.55
CA LYS A 65 5.03 -5.97 15.61
C LYS A 65 3.54 -6.00 15.98
N VAL A 66 3.15 -5.15 16.93
CA VAL A 66 1.76 -5.02 17.40
C VAL A 66 0.87 -4.47 16.29
N LEU A 67 1.30 -3.38 15.66
CA LEU A 67 0.54 -2.70 14.59
C LEU A 67 0.41 -3.56 13.34
N ILE A 68 1.47 -4.26 12.94
CA ILE A 68 1.38 -5.24 11.83
C ILE A 68 0.35 -6.31 12.16
N SER A 69 0.37 -6.87 13.37
CA SER A 69 -0.61 -7.89 13.78
C SER A 69 -2.04 -7.35 13.71
N LYS A 70 -2.25 -6.09 14.11
CA LYS A 70 -3.57 -5.44 14.01
C LYS A 70 -4.03 -5.21 12.57
N LEU A 71 -3.11 -4.82 11.67
CA LEU A 71 -3.40 -4.69 10.24
C LEU A 71 -3.86 -6.03 9.63
N TRP A 72 -3.18 -7.13 9.98
CA TRP A 72 -3.59 -8.47 9.55
C TRP A 72 -4.97 -8.86 10.12
N GLU A 73 -5.24 -8.54 11.39
CA GLU A 73 -6.53 -8.81 12.04
C GLU A 73 -7.70 -8.14 11.31
N VAL A 74 -7.53 -6.90 10.84
CA VAL A 74 -8.58 -6.17 10.10
C VAL A 74 -8.61 -6.50 8.60
N GLY A 75 -7.74 -7.41 8.13
CA GLY A 75 -7.65 -7.78 6.72
C GLY A 75 -7.06 -6.69 5.81
N ALA A 76 -6.26 -5.77 6.37
CA ALA A 76 -5.59 -4.74 5.59
C ALA A 76 -4.40 -5.34 4.82
N THR A 77 -4.23 -4.93 3.57
CA THR A 77 -3.07 -5.30 2.76
C THR A 77 -1.86 -4.46 3.16
N ILE A 78 -0.84 -5.11 3.74
CA ILE A 78 0.41 -4.46 4.10
C ILE A 78 1.34 -4.42 2.87
N GLY A 79 2.01 -3.28 2.65
CA GLY A 79 2.99 -3.14 1.57
C GLY A 79 4.10 -4.18 1.62
N LEU A 80 4.59 -4.61 0.45
CA LEU A 80 5.66 -5.59 0.32
C LEU A 80 6.98 -5.07 0.89
N GLN A 81 7.78 -5.97 1.45
CA GLN A 81 9.12 -5.64 1.94
C GLN A 81 9.98 -5.16 0.77
N ARG A 82 10.71 -4.05 0.97
CA ARG A 82 11.51 -3.40 -0.08
C ARG A 82 12.73 -4.25 -0.45
N HIS A 83 12.59 -5.15 -1.42
CA HIS A 83 13.70 -5.92 -1.98
C HIS A 83 14.34 -5.25 -3.20
N GLN A 84 13.58 -4.46 -3.95
CA GLN A 84 14.01 -3.79 -5.20
C GLN A 84 13.61 -2.31 -5.17
N SER A 85 14.25 -1.48 -6.00
CA SER A 85 13.85 -0.06 -6.08
C SER A 85 12.50 0.07 -6.78
N ALA A 86 11.76 1.16 -6.50
CA ALA A 86 10.49 1.41 -7.19
C ALA A 86 10.69 1.48 -8.72
N PHE A 87 11.84 2.00 -9.15
CA PHE A 87 12.20 2.07 -10.56
C PHE A 87 12.40 0.68 -11.19
N ASP A 88 13.10 -0.23 -10.51
CA ASP A 88 13.31 -1.60 -11.02
C ASP A 88 11.97 -2.34 -11.17
N VAL A 89 11.04 -2.14 -10.23
CA VAL A 89 9.70 -2.72 -10.30
C VAL A 89 8.95 -2.15 -11.51
N LEU A 90 8.97 -0.84 -11.71
CA LEU A 90 8.30 -0.20 -12.85
C LEU A 90 8.88 -0.66 -14.19
N GLN A 91 10.21 -0.78 -14.32
CA GLN A 91 10.86 -1.34 -15.52
C GLN A 91 10.48 -2.80 -15.75
N SER A 92 10.38 -3.60 -14.69
CA SER A 92 9.94 -5.00 -14.79
C SER A 92 8.50 -5.09 -15.28
N VAL A 93 7.60 -4.24 -14.79
CA VAL A 93 6.20 -4.15 -15.24
C VAL A 93 6.12 -3.74 -16.71
N GLU A 94 6.83 -2.69 -17.12
CA GLU A 94 6.88 -2.26 -18.52
C GLU A 94 7.40 -3.38 -19.43
N SER A 95 8.52 -4.03 -19.06
CA SER A 95 9.09 -5.13 -19.83
C SER A 95 8.13 -6.32 -19.94
N TYR A 96 7.45 -6.70 -18.87
CA TYR A 96 6.45 -7.78 -18.88
C TYR A 96 5.33 -7.50 -19.89
N PHE A 97 4.76 -6.29 -19.87
CA PHE A 97 3.65 -5.94 -20.76
C PHE A 97 4.10 -5.77 -22.22
N CYS A 98 5.28 -5.20 -22.47
CA CYS A 98 5.90 -5.19 -23.81
C CYS A 98 6.10 -6.61 -24.36
N ASN A 99 6.57 -7.55 -23.53
CA ASN A 99 6.85 -8.93 -23.95
C ASN A 99 5.59 -9.70 -24.37
N ILE A 100 4.41 -9.35 -23.82
CA ILE A 100 3.13 -9.93 -24.24
C ILE A 100 2.46 -9.13 -25.37
N GLY A 101 3.18 -8.18 -25.99
CA GLY A 101 2.69 -7.39 -27.11
C GLY A 101 1.70 -6.28 -26.73
N ALA A 102 1.61 -5.91 -25.45
CA ALA A 102 0.88 -4.73 -25.01
C ALA A 102 1.70 -3.46 -25.27
N SER A 103 1.02 -2.33 -25.43
CA SER A 103 1.70 -1.02 -25.42
C SER A 103 1.81 -0.56 -23.98
N SER A 104 3.03 -0.29 -23.52
CA SER A 104 3.28 0.28 -22.19
C SER A 104 4.14 1.52 -22.28
N LYS A 105 3.92 2.46 -21.35
CA LYS A 105 4.70 3.69 -21.23
C LYS A 105 5.05 3.93 -19.76
N LEU A 106 6.34 3.83 -19.45
CA LEU A 106 6.88 4.25 -18.16
C LEU A 106 6.97 5.77 -18.03
N ASP A 107 6.40 6.30 -16.95
CA ASP A 107 6.65 7.65 -16.43
C ASP A 107 7.38 7.54 -15.09
N SER A 108 8.69 7.71 -15.14
CA SER A 108 9.56 7.64 -13.95
C SER A 108 9.36 8.82 -12.99
N ALA A 109 8.84 9.96 -13.46
CA ALA A 109 8.63 11.13 -12.62
C ALA A 109 7.39 10.97 -11.73
N SER A 110 6.33 10.34 -12.24
CA SER A 110 5.12 10.05 -11.47
C SER A 110 5.10 8.65 -10.85
N PHE A 111 6.15 7.84 -11.07
CA PHE A 111 6.26 6.44 -10.67
C PHE A 111 5.11 5.57 -11.19
N LYS A 112 4.78 5.73 -12.48
CA LYS A 112 3.65 5.05 -13.14
C LYS A 112 4.08 4.32 -14.40
N VAL A 113 3.38 3.23 -14.70
CA VAL A 113 3.36 2.59 -16.03
C VAL A 113 1.92 2.56 -16.50
N ASP A 114 1.65 3.24 -17.61
CA ASP A 114 0.37 3.12 -18.31
C ASP A 114 0.47 1.99 -19.33
N VAL A 115 -0.52 1.09 -19.32
CA VAL A 115 -0.58 -0.08 -20.19
C VAL A 115 -1.87 -0.06 -20.98
N SER A 116 -1.78 -0.25 -22.29
CA SER A 116 -2.90 -0.37 -23.22
C SER A 116 -2.86 -1.73 -23.91
N LEU A 117 -3.93 -2.49 -23.76
CA LEU A 117 -4.11 -3.83 -24.30
C LEU A 117 -5.18 -3.80 -25.39
N SER A 118 -4.95 -4.51 -26.50
CA SER A 118 -6.01 -4.74 -27.49
C SER A 118 -6.98 -5.83 -27.01
N ALA A 119 -8.13 -5.94 -27.67
CA ALA A 119 -9.14 -6.96 -27.36
C ALA A 119 -8.58 -8.39 -27.46
N GLU A 120 -7.74 -8.64 -28.45
CA GLU A 120 -7.11 -9.95 -28.68
C GLU A 120 -6.07 -10.29 -27.61
N GLN A 121 -5.31 -9.29 -27.13
CA GLN A 121 -4.33 -9.50 -26.05
C GLN A 121 -5.01 -9.79 -24.72
N CYS A 122 -6.12 -9.12 -24.41
CA CYS A 122 -6.87 -9.40 -23.19
C CYS A 122 -7.41 -10.84 -23.15
N LYS A 123 -7.91 -11.36 -24.27
CA LYS A 123 -8.37 -12.76 -24.38
C LYS A 123 -7.22 -13.75 -24.16
N SER A 124 -6.01 -13.44 -24.64
CA SER A 124 -4.82 -14.29 -24.44
C SER A 124 -4.44 -14.37 -22.96
N ILE A 125 -4.39 -13.22 -22.26
CA ILE A 125 -4.06 -13.13 -20.83
C ILE A 125 -5.09 -13.86 -19.96
N LEU A 126 -6.39 -13.74 -20.28
CA LEU A 126 -7.45 -14.41 -19.52
C LEU A 126 -7.44 -15.93 -19.73
N LYS A 127 -7.00 -16.42 -20.91
CA LYS A 127 -6.93 -17.87 -21.20
C LYS A 127 -5.74 -18.56 -20.53
N THR A 128 -4.62 -17.89 -20.31
CA THR A 128 -3.44 -18.48 -19.65
C THR A 128 -3.70 -18.86 -18.20
N GLN A 129 -4.74 -18.30 -17.55
CA GLN A 129 -5.13 -18.67 -16.19
C GLN A 129 -5.98 -19.95 -16.09
N THR A 130 -6.54 -20.46 -17.20
CA THR A 130 -7.42 -21.64 -17.17
C THR A 130 -6.68 -22.98 -17.29
N GLN A 131 -5.36 -22.99 -17.56
CA GLN A 131 -4.59 -24.24 -17.75
C GLN A 131 -3.60 -24.61 -16.63
N ASN A 132 -3.36 -23.74 -15.66
CA ASN A 132 -2.52 -24.08 -14.50
C ASN A 132 -3.40 -24.40 -13.28
N GLY A 133 -3.85 -25.64 -13.21
CA GLY A 133 -4.62 -26.16 -12.09
C GLY A 133 -3.83 -26.16 -10.78
N THR A 134 -4.25 -25.32 -9.83
CA THR A 134 -4.41 -25.67 -8.41
C THR A 134 -5.35 -24.66 -7.76
N ASN A 135 -6.42 -25.18 -7.18
CA ASN A 135 -7.56 -24.46 -6.63
C ASN A 135 -7.18 -23.39 -5.58
N GLN A 136 -7.35 -22.12 -5.93
CA GLN A 136 -7.98 -21.11 -5.07
C GLN A 136 -8.44 -19.97 -5.98
N ASP A 137 -9.74 -20.00 -6.28
CA ASP A 137 -10.42 -19.06 -7.17
C ASP A 137 -10.32 -17.64 -6.62
N ILE A 138 -9.34 -16.85 -7.09
CA ILE A 138 -9.50 -15.40 -7.14
C ILE A 138 -10.36 -15.13 -8.37
N LEU A 139 -11.67 -15.29 -8.19
CA LEU A 139 -12.67 -14.84 -9.15
C LEU A 139 -12.57 -13.31 -9.23
N ILE A 140 -11.72 -12.78 -10.11
CA ILE A 140 -11.94 -11.43 -10.62
C ILE A 140 -13.19 -11.54 -11.49
N SER A 141 -14.35 -11.39 -10.85
CA SER A 141 -15.65 -11.25 -11.49
C SER A 141 -15.66 -9.98 -12.32
N ALA A 142 -15.00 -10.02 -13.48
CA ALA A 142 -15.34 -9.14 -14.57
C ALA A 142 -16.69 -9.64 -15.11
N ASN A 143 -17.79 -9.16 -14.53
CA ASN A 143 -19.12 -9.24 -15.12
C ASN A 143 -19.19 -8.34 -16.38
N CYS A 144 -18.28 -8.54 -17.32
CA CYS A 144 -18.28 -7.83 -18.59
C CYS A 144 -18.93 -8.75 -19.64
N PRO A 145 -20.10 -8.37 -20.19
CA PRO A 145 -20.68 -9.05 -21.34
C PRO A 145 -19.64 -9.14 -22.46
N SER A 146 -19.52 -10.31 -23.06
CA SER A 146 -18.49 -10.71 -24.03
C SER A 146 -18.37 -9.85 -25.31
N ASP A 147 -19.24 -8.86 -25.50
CA ASP A 147 -19.38 -8.09 -26.74
C ASP A 147 -18.82 -6.65 -26.68
N GLN A 148 -18.09 -6.26 -25.62
CA GLN A 148 -17.65 -4.87 -25.47
C GLN A 148 -16.20 -4.68 -24.98
N LEU A 149 -15.27 -5.55 -25.36
CA LEU A 149 -13.86 -5.35 -25.04
C LEU A 149 -13.19 -4.35 -26.01
N ASN A 150 -13.64 -3.09 -26.00
CA ASN A 150 -12.83 -1.99 -26.51
C ASN A 150 -11.57 -1.92 -25.63
N GLY A 151 -10.39 -1.96 -26.24
CA GLY A 151 -9.10 -2.23 -25.58
C GLY A 151 -8.95 -1.73 -24.14
N MET A 152 -8.46 -2.60 -23.27
CA MET A 152 -8.34 -2.32 -21.84
C MET A 152 -7.14 -1.40 -21.56
N ARG A 153 -7.31 -0.41 -20.69
CA ARG A 153 -6.20 0.39 -20.17
C ARG A 153 -6.10 0.20 -18.66
N LEU A 154 -4.88 0.01 -18.17
CA LEU A 154 -4.58 -0.06 -16.75
C LEU A 154 -3.36 0.82 -16.45
N CYS A 155 -3.31 1.36 -15.23
CA CYS A 155 -2.20 2.16 -14.74
C CYS A 155 -1.63 1.47 -13.50
N VAL A 156 -0.35 1.12 -13.53
CA VAL A 156 0.38 0.58 -12.38
C VAL A 156 1.18 1.71 -11.77
N SER A 157 0.96 2.00 -10.49
CA SER A 157 1.74 3.00 -9.75
C SER A 157 2.54 2.29 -8.66
N VAL A 158 3.82 2.64 -8.50
CA VAL A 158 4.67 2.10 -7.44
C VAL A 158 5.03 3.22 -6.47
N PHE A 159 4.67 3.06 -5.20
CA PHE A 159 5.00 4.04 -4.16
C PHE A 159 6.14 3.50 -3.31
N GLN A 160 7.21 4.28 -3.19
CA GLN A 160 8.31 3.95 -2.30
C GLN A 160 8.04 4.53 -0.91
N GLN A 161 7.83 3.64 0.07
CA GLN A 161 7.63 4.04 1.45
C GLN A 161 8.90 4.63 2.05
N ILE A 162 8.77 5.76 2.74
CA ILE A 162 9.86 6.36 3.51
C ILE A 162 10.17 5.45 4.71
N PRO A 163 11.45 5.15 5.01
CA PRO A 163 11.82 4.40 6.20
C PRO A 163 11.17 4.99 7.46
N GLY A 164 10.56 4.13 8.29
CA GLY A 164 9.86 4.55 9.50
C GLY A 164 8.41 5.01 9.30
N THR A 165 7.88 4.98 8.07
CA THR A 165 6.43 5.07 7.82
C THR A 165 5.82 3.68 7.88
N LEU A 166 4.54 3.55 8.24
CA LEU A 166 3.69 2.38 8.11
C LEU A 166 2.51 2.77 7.21
N LEU A 167 2.26 1.96 6.18
CA LEU A 167 1.05 2.03 5.36
C LEU A 167 -0.03 1.22 6.08
N VAL A 168 -1.15 1.89 6.36
CA VAL A 168 -2.31 1.39 7.11
C VAL A 168 -3.48 1.21 6.15
#